data_AF-A0A7S1Q1C2-F1
#
_entry.id   AF-A0A7S1Q1C2-F1
#
_cell.length_a   1.000
_cell.length_b   1.000
_cell.length_c   1.000
_cell.angle_alpha   90.00
_cell.angle_beta   90.00
_cell.angle_gamma   90.00
#
_symmetry.space_group_name_H-M   'P 1'
#
loop_
_entity.id
_entity.type
_entity.pdbx_description
1 polymer ?
#
loop_
_entity_poly.entity_id
_entity_poly.type
_entity_poly.pdbx_seq_one_letter_code
_entity_poly.pdbx_strand_id
1 'polypeptide(L)'
;GGGRGWGPPAPVDPARGGPAPVAQGPSAPSRAGPGGRGRAHDAQCPAVGRKVSQLVCRVEIWELQRRTTLFSSSWRAPFLPHDGQKRWRWVDTQYAPHAWTAGTQESCALADEPPIEAPKSWRQETAGWLLAEAVGPCDEERWQYAVDFYLQDGLWGRGAGLCHCRRRLWRCLFLQAP
;
A
#
# COMPACT_ATOMS: atom_id res chain seq x y z
N GLY A 1 8.35 -53.27 6.06
CA GLY A 1 8.98 -52.00 5.64
C GLY A 1 8.38 -50.89 6.46
N GLY A 2 9.17 -50.22 7.28
CA GLY A 2 8.70 -49.22 8.25
C GLY A 2 8.45 -47.85 7.63
N GLY A 3 7.26 -47.31 7.82
CA GLY A 3 6.88 -45.95 7.45
C GLY A 3 7.41 -44.93 8.47
N ARG A 4 8.10 -43.89 7.99
CA ARG A 4 8.48 -42.74 8.81
C ARG A 4 7.39 -41.68 8.67
N GLY A 5 6.63 -41.48 9.74
CA GLY A 5 5.65 -40.41 9.86
C GLY A 5 6.34 -39.07 10.11
N TRP A 6 5.94 -38.05 9.35
CA TRP A 6 6.33 -36.66 9.57
C TRP A 6 5.30 -36.03 10.53
N GLY A 7 5.73 -35.73 11.74
CA GLY A 7 4.93 -34.97 12.70
C GLY A 7 4.98 -33.47 12.40
N PRO A 8 3.91 -32.71 12.70
CA PRO A 8 3.87 -31.27 12.47
C PRO A 8 4.82 -30.52 13.45
N PRO A 9 5.38 -29.37 13.05
CA PRO A 9 6.19 -28.54 13.92
C PRO A 9 5.35 -27.88 15.02
N ALA A 10 5.97 -27.71 16.20
CA ALA A 10 5.36 -27.08 17.37
C ALA A 10 5.11 -25.57 17.15
N PRO A 11 4.04 -25.00 17.73
CA PRO A 11 3.75 -23.57 17.65
C PRO A 11 4.77 -22.74 18.43
N VAL A 12 5.13 -21.58 17.86
CA VAL A 12 6.04 -20.60 18.46
C VAL A 12 5.22 -19.56 19.19
N ASP A 13 5.54 -19.32 20.47
CA ASP A 13 4.81 -18.45 21.40
C ASP A 13 5.27 -16.98 21.28
N PRO A 14 4.42 -16.02 20.85
CA PRO A 14 4.83 -14.63 20.60
C PRO A 14 4.61 -13.69 21.82
N ALA A 15 4.99 -14.12 23.02
CA ALA A 15 4.77 -13.33 24.25
C ALA A 15 6.07 -12.88 24.94
N ARG A 16 6.75 -11.87 24.40
CA ARG A 16 7.67 -10.95 25.12
C ARG A 16 7.64 -9.60 24.37
N GLY A 17 7.07 -8.50 24.84
CA GLY A 17 6.89 -8.02 26.22
C GLY A 17 8.01 -7.04 26.56
N GLY A 18 7.94 -5.80 26.06
CA GLY A 18 8.87 -4.71 26.37
C GLY A 18 8.10 -3.41 26.73
N PRO A 19 8.44 -2.72 27.84
CA PRO A 19 7.65 -1.61 28.37
C PRO A 19 7.84 -0.29 27.62
N ALA A 20 6.76 0.51 27.58
CA ALA A 20 6.74 1.88 27.09
C ALA A 20 7.34 2.87 28.11
N PRO A 21 8.10 3.88 27.67
CA PRO A 21 8.51 4.97 28.55
C PRO A 21 7.40 6.01 28.72
N VAL A 22 7.16 6.33 30.00
CA VAL A 22 6.37 7.44 30.54
C VAL A 22 7.13 8.75 30.35
N ALA A 23 6.48 9.80 29.84
CA ALA A 23 6.98 11.16 29.91
C ALA A 23 5.92 12.09 30.53
N GLN A 24 6.36 12.81 31.57
CA GLN A 24 5.60 13.69 32.46
C GLN A 24 5.73 15.16 32.02
N GLY A 25 4.61 15.90 32.00
CA GLY A 25 4.45 17.36 32.28
C GLY A 25 5.24 18.40 31.45
N PRO A 26 4.98 19.73 31.56
CA PRO A 26 4.26 20.41 32.63
C PRO A 26 3.17 21.45 32.22
N SER A 27 2.29 21.66 33.19
CA SER A 27 1.62 22.88 33.68
C SER A 27 1.39 24.12 32.80
N ALA A 28 0.12 24.51 32.79
CA ALA A 28 -0.40 25.82 32.39
C ALA A 28 -0.02 26.97 33.34
N PRO A 29 -0.02 28.21 32.84
CA PRO A 29 -0.36 29.37 33.64
C PRO A 29 -1.72 29.97 33.26
N SER A 30 -2.55 30.08 34.30
CA SER A 30 -3.78 30.89 34.36
C SER A 30 -3.41 32.38 34.48
N ARG A 31 -4.09 33.25 33.72
CA ARG A 31 -4.18 34.67 34.03
C ARG A 31 -5.49 35.26 33.54
N ALA A 32 -6.36 35.53 34.51
CA ALA A 32 -7.54 36.36 34.38
C ALA A 32 -7.16 37.86 34.37
N GLY A 33 -7.87 38.64 33.56
CA GLY A 33 -7.83 40.10 33.58
C GLY A 33 -9.12 40.67 32.96
N PRO A 34 -9.89 41.52 33.67
CA PRO A 34 -11.11 42.13 33.15
C PRO A 34 -10.86 43.56 32.63
N GLY A 35 -11.72 44.01 31.71
CA GLY A 35 -12.04 45.43 31.56
C GLY A 35 -11.72 46.04 30.20
N GLY A 36 -12.77 46.44 29.48
CA GLY A 36 -12.66 47.28 28.29
C GLY A 36 -13.93 47.31 27.44
N ARG A 37 -14.96 48.05 27.87
CA ARG A 37 -16.09 48.41 26.99
C ARG A 37 -15.66 49.61 26.13
N GLY A 38 -15.35 49.36 24.86
CA GLY A 38 -15.13 50.38 23.83
C GLY A 38 -16.06 50.12 22.66
N ARG A 39 -16.91 51.11 22.31
CA ARG A 39 -17.84 51.07 21.19
C ARG A 39 -17.12 51.24 19.85
N ALA A 40 -17.51 50.37 18.92
CA ALA A 40 -17.74 50.58 17.48
C ALA A 40 -16.73 51.42 16.68
N HIS A 41 -16.01 50.75 15.78
CA HIS A 41 -15.86 51.16 14.38
C HIS A 41 -15.72 49.89 13.54
N ASP A 42 -16.71 49.61 12.69
CA ASP A 42 -16.73 48.47 11.76
C ASP A 42 -15.66 48.64 10.67
N ALA A 43 -14.42 48.32 11.03
CA ALA A 43 -13.33 48.15 10.08
C ALA A 43 -13.34 46.70 9.60
N GLN A 44 -13.94 46.47 8.43
CA GLN A 44 -13.91 45.20 7.71
C GLN A 44 -12.44 44.85 7.36
N CYS A 45 -11.77 44.09 8.22
CA CYS A 45 -10.45 43.53 7.91
C CYS A 45 -10.60 42.59 6.69
N PRO A 46 -9.84 42.79 5.60
CA PRO A 46 -9.85 41.84 4.50
C PRO A 46 -9.36 40.50 5.04
N ALA A 47 -10.24 39.48 5.00
CA ALA A 47 -9.89 38.12 5.37
C ALA A 47 -8.80 37.63 4.42
N VAL A 48 -7.54 37.69 4.87
CA VAL A 48 -6.41 37.09 4.15
C VAL A 48 -6.61 35.58 4.21
N GLY A 49 -7.24 35.03 3.16
CA GLY A 49 -7.51 33.61 3.04
C GLY A 49 -6.23 32.81 3.15
N ARG A 50 -6.04 32.11 4.28
CA ARG A 50 -4.92 31.19 4.48
C ARG A 50 -5.07 30.04 3.50
N LYS A 51 -4.25 30.02 2.45
CA LYS A 51 -4.12 28.84 1.57
C LYS A 51 -3.55 27.71 2.41
N VAL A 52 -4.38 26.74 2.78
CA VAL A 52 -3.90 25.50 3.39
C VAL A 52 -3.36 24.63 2.26
N SER A 53 -2.05 24.41 2.25
CA SER A 53 -1.44 23.44 1.33
C SER A 53 -1.90 22.04 1.75
N GLN A 54 -2.72 21.40 0.91
CA GLN A 54 -3.20 20.05 1.16
C GLN A 54 -2.03 19.06 0.96
N LEU A 55 -1.82 18.16 1.93
CA LEU A 55 -0.83 17.09 1.77
C LEU A 55 -1.35 16.04 0.79
N VAL A 56 -0.47 15.62 -0.13
CA VAL A 56 -0.74 14.59 -1.14
C VAL A 56 0.18 13.41 -0.88
N CYS A 57 -0.40 12.22 -0.76
CA CYS A 57 0.32 10.96 -0.66
C CYS A 57 0.09 10.17 -1.95
N ARG A 58 1.17 9.81 -2.64
CA ARG A 58 1.11 8.95 -3.82
C ARG A 58 1.43 7.52 -3.39
N VAL A 59 0.50 6.61 -3.67
CA VAL A 59 0.69 5.18 -3.40
C VAL A 59 0.85 4.46 -4.73
N GLU A 60 1.85 3.58 -4.80
CA GLU A 60 2.12 2.73 -5.96
C GLU A 60 2.14 1.27 -5.52
N ILE A 61 1.38 0.44 -6.24
CA ILE A 61 1.18 -0.97 -5.93
C ILE A 61 1.43 -1.76 -7.21
N TRP A 62 2.25 -2.78 -7.12
CA TRP A 62 2.36 -3.79 -8.15
C TRP A 62 1.24 -4.81 -8.01
N GLU A 63 0.58 -5.08 -9.12
CA GLU A 63 -0.21 -6.30 -9.28
C GLU A 63 0.70 -7.40 -9.81
N LEU A 64 0.85 -8.49 -9.05
CA LEU A 64 1.61 -9.67 -9.44
C LEU A 64 0.68 -10.80 -9.87
N GLN A 65 1.02 -11.46 -10.96
CA GLN A 65 0.35 -12.68 -11.37
C GLN A 65 1.35 -13.73 -11.86
N ARG A 66 1.00 -15.00 -11.68
CA ARG A 66 1.75 -16.18 -12.09
C ARG A 66 0.83 -17.14 -12.84
N ARG A 67 1.37 -17.83 -13.85
CA ARG A 67 0.72 -18.99 -14.48
C ARG A 67 1.32 -20.30 -13.97
N THR A 68 0.53 -21.38 -14.00
CA THR A 68 0.96 -22.68 -13.44
C THR A 68 2.06 -23.35 -14.24
N THR A 69 2.02 -23.22 -15.56
CA THR A 69 3.01 -23.80 -16.48
C THR A 69 3.33 -22.79 -17.58
N LEU A 70 4.46 -22.96 -18.28
CA LEU A 70 4.88 -22.11 -19.39
C LEU A 70 3.89 -22.09 -20.58
N PHE A 71 2.94 -23.02 -20.63
CA PHE A 71 1.95 -23.13 -21.71
C PHE A 71 0.54 -22.78 -21.24
N SER A 72 0.37 -22.44 -19.96
CA SER A 72 -0.93 -22.01 -19.45
C SER A 72 -1.25 -20.59 -19.91
N SER A 73 -2.49 -20.39 -20.33
CA SER A 73 -3.06 -19.09 -20.67
C SER A 73 -3.66 -18.37 -19.46
N SER A 74 -3.89 -19.09 -18.36
CA SER A 74 -4.50 -18.56 -17.15
C SER A 74 -3.46 -17.91 -16.23
N TRP A 75 -3.69 -16.64 -15.92
CA TRP A 75 -2.91 -15.89 -14.95
C TRP A 75 -3.72 -15.71 -13.67
N ARG A 76 -3.07 -15.89 -12.51
CA ARG A 76 -3.70 -15.73 -11.20
C ARG A 76 -2.70 -15.20 -10.18
N ALA A 77 -3.17 -14.86 -8.98
CA ALA A 77 -2.29 -14.46 -7.88
C ALA A 77 -1.18 -15.51 -7.65
N PRO A 78 0.04 -15.11 -7.26
CA PRO A 78 1.12 -16.06 -7.06
C PRO A 78 0.82 -17.02 -5.91
N PHE A 79 1.15 -18.30 -6.08
CA PHE A 79 0.63 -19.38 -5.23
C PHE A 79 1.68 -20.43 -4.87
N LEU A 80 2.93 -20.28 -5.34
CA LEU A 80 3.96 -21.27 -5.07
C LEU A 80 4.58 -21.03 -3.69
N PRO A 81 4.97 -22.08 -2.95
CA PRO A 81 5.56 -21.92 -1.62
C PRO A 81 6.80 -21.00 -1.61
N HIS A 82 7.62 -21.02 -2.66
CA HIS A 82 8.83 -20.21 -2.76
C HIS A 82 8.58 -18.74 -3.14
N ASP A 83 7.34 -18.35 -3.50
CA ASP A 83 7.01 -16.95 -3.76
C ASP A 83 7.13 -16.09 -2.48
N GLY A 84 7.04 -16.69 -1.28
CA GLY A 84 7.20 -15.99 -0.01
C GLY A 84 6.18 -14.86 0.16
N GLN A 85 6.66 -13.64 0.42
CA GLN A 85 5.81 -12.42 0.50
C GLN A 85 5.11 -12.11 -0.83
N LYS A 86 5.70 -12.53 -1.96
CA LYS A 86 5.16 -12.29 -3.31
C LYS A 86 3.96 -13.18 -3.63
N ARG A 87 3.55 -14.06 -2.71
CA ARG A 87 2.27 -14.78 -2.81
C ARG A 87 1.06 -13.85 -2.73
N TRP A 88 1.23 -12.59 -2.33
CA TRP A 88 0.19 -11.58 -2.43
C TRP A 88 0.08 -11.07 -3.85
N ARG A 89 -1.17 -10.91 -4.36
CA ARG A 89 -1.42 -10.29 -5.67
C ARG A 89 -1.04 -8.82 -5.68
N TRP A 90 -1.22 -8.12 -4.55
CA TRP A 90 -1.01 -6.68 -4.44
C TRP A 90 0.11 -6.41 -3.46
N VAL A 91 1.20 -5.80 -3.95
CA VAL A 91 2.40 -5.55 -3.16
C VAL A 91 2.96 -4.15 -3.46
N ASP A 92 3.73 -3.59 -2.54
CA ASP A 92 4.43 -2.34 -2.74
C ASP A 92 5.61 -2.46 -3.73
N THR A 93 6.35 -1.38 -3.92
CA THR A 93 7.51 -1.33 -4.83
C THR A 93 8.69 -2.19 -4.39
N GLN A 94 8.67 -2.75 -3.17
CA GLN A 94 9.64 -3.70 -2.63
C GLN A 94 9.11 -5.14 -2.58
N TYR A 95 7.94 -5.39 -3.16
CA TYR A 95 7.23 -6.67 -3.13
C TYR A 95 6.84 -7.16 -1.72
N ALA A 96 6.63 -6.24 -0.79
CA ALA A 96 5.99 -6.52 0.48
C ALA A 96 4.50 -6.15 0.43
N PRO A 97 3.63 -6.79 1.22
CA PRO A 97 2.27 -6.31 1.40
C PRO A 97 2.29 -4.86 1.92
N HIS A 98 1.53 -3.97 1.28
CA HIS A 98 1.47 -2.57 1.69
C HIS A 98 0.82 -2.44 3.08
N ALA A 99 1.28 -1.48 3.89
CA ALA A 99 0.78 -1.27 5.26
C ALA A 99 -0.73 -0.93 5.34
N TRP A 100 -1.30 -0.48 4.24
CA TRP A 100 -2.72 -0.15 4.10
C TRP A 100 -3.51 -1.23 3.35
N THR A 101 -2.93 -2.39 3.08
CA THR A 101 -3.66 -3.51 2.50
C THR A 101 -4.75 -3.98 3.46
N ALA A 102 -5.98 -4.04 2.97
CA ALA A 102 -7.15 -4.53 3.70
C ALA A 102 -7.53 -5.95 3.25
N GLY A 103 -8.12 -6.71 4.17
CA GLY A 103 -8.57 -8.08 3.91
C GLY A 103 -7.48 -9.15 4.11
N THR A 104 -7.73 -10.35 3.57
CA THR A 104 -6.81 -11.49 3.64
C THR A 104 -6.09 -11.70 2.31
N GLN A 105 -5.11 -12.60 2.29
CA GLN A 105 -4.41 -12.98 1.07
C GLN A 105 -5.37 -13.52 0.01
N GLU A 106 -6.36 -14.31 0.43
CA GLU A 106 -7.36 -14.93 -0.45
C GLU A 106 -8.31 -13.88 -1.03
N SER A 107 -8.81 -12.94 -0.23
CA SER A 107 -9.66 -11.85 -0.75
C SER A 107 -8.87 -10.94 -1.69
N CYS A 108 -7.61 -10.66 -1.36
CA CYS A 108 -6.70 -9.88 -2.21
C CYS A 108 -6.42 -10.59 -3.54
N ALA A 109 -6.27 -11.92 -3.54
CA ALA A 109 -6.05 -12.69 -4.76
C ALA A 109 -7.21 -12.54 -5.76
N LEU A 110 -8.43 -12.34 -5.27
CA LEU A 110 -9.65 -12.23 -6.06
C LEU A 110 -10.02 -10.78 -6.43
N ALA A 111 -9.47 -9.77 -5.75
CA ALA A 111 -9.78 -8.38 -6.03
C ALA A 111 -9.36 -7.96 -7.44
N ASP A 112 -10.15 -7.11 -8.10
CA ASP A 112 -9.84 -6.56 -9.42
C ASP A 112 -8.97 -5.30 -9.37
N GLU A 113 -9.06 -4.57 -8.26
CA GLU A 113 -8.28 -3.36 -7.95
C GLU A 113 -7.49 -3.54 -6.65
N PRO A 114 -6.43 -2.73 -6.42
CA PRO A 114 -5.68 -2.78 -5.17
C PRO A 114 -6.59 -2.57 -3.94
N PRO A 115 -6.71 -3.54 -3.01
CA PRO A 115 -7.55 -3.44 -1.82
C PRO A 115 -6.81 -2.66 -0.72
N ILE A 116 -6.54 -1.39 -1.00
CA ILE A 116 -5.80 -0.49 -0.12
C ILE A 116 -6.77 0.47 0.56
N GLU A 117 -6.82 0.43 1.88
CA GLU A 117 -7.63 1.32 2.72
C GLU A 117 -6.73 2.32 3.44
N ALA A 118 -6.72 3.56 2.97
CA ALA A 118 -5.96 4.61 3.64
C ALA A 118 -6.53 4.92 5.05
N PRO A 119 -5.69 5.42 5.97
CA PRO A 119 -6.16 5.88 7.28
C PRO A 119 -7.26 6.93 7.15
N LYS A 120 -8.16 7.04 8.14
CA LYS A 120 -9.34 7.95 8.13
C LYS A 120 -9.01 9.43 7.86
N SER A 121 -7.78 9.86 8.13
CA SER A 121 -7.30 11.22 7.85
C SER A 121 -6.91 11.45 6.39
N TRP A 122 -7.03 10.44 5.54
CA TRP A 122 -6.76 10.47 4.12
C TRP A 122 -8.01 10.05 3.36
N ARG A 123 -8.21 10.65 2.19
CA ARG A 123 -9.24 10.24 1.24
C ARG A 123 -8.62 10.01 -0.13
N GLN A 124 -9.12 9.01 -0.82
CA GLN A 124 -8.77 8.76 -2.22
C GLN A 124 -9.21 9.94 -3.09
N GLU A 125 -8.36 10.36 -4.02
CA GLU A 125 -8.74 11.29 -5.07
C GLU A 125 -9.80 10.67 -6.00
N THR A 126 -10.69 11.49 -6.56
CA THR A 126 -11.87 11.04 -7.33
C THR A 126 -11.56 10.10 -8.49
N ALA A 127 -10.35 10.15 -9.06
CA ALA A 127 -9.96 9.29 -10.18
C ALA A 127 -9.75 7.82 -9.79
N GLY A 128 -9.54 7.55 -8.50
CA GLY A 128 -9.26 6.21 -7.99
C GLY A 128 -7.94 5.60 -8.45
N TRP A 129 -7.91 4.28 -8.59
CA TRP A 129 -6.72 3.54 -9.02
C TRP A 129 -6.55 3.62 -10.54
N LEU A 130 -5.36 4.03 -10.98
CA LEU A 130 -5.00 4.15 -12.38
C LEU A 130 -3.82 3.25 -12.71
N LEU A 131 -3.80 2.68 -13.91
CA LEU A 131 -2.60 2.02 -14.43
C LEU A 131 -1.51 3.06 -14.67
N ALA A 132 -0.36 2.86 -14.04
CA ALA A 132 0.79 3.74 -14.16
C ALA A 132 1.80 3.20 -15.17
N GLU A 133 2.58 4.11 -15.75
CA GLU A 133 3.70 3.72 -16.61
C GLU A 133 4.86 3.20 -15.76
N ALA A 134 5.09 1.88 -15.85
CA ALA A 134 6.24 1.22 -15.28
C ALA A 134 7.52 1.54 -16.06
N VAL A 135 8.67 1.49 -15.38
CA VAL A 135 9.97 1.55 -16.05
C VAL A 135 10.18 0.26 -16.85
N GLY A 136 10.54 0.40 -18.11
CA GLY A 136 10.84 -0.71 -19.01
C GLY A 136 9.68 -1.08 -19.94
N PRO A 137 9.89 -2.07 -20.82
CA PRO A 137 8.92 -2.44 -21.84
C PRO A 137 7.69 -3.11 -21.21
N CYS A 138 6.50 -2.75 -21.69
CA CYS A 138 5.23 -3.37 -21.33
C CYS A 138 4.36 -3.59 -22.58
N ASP A 139 3.33 -4.42 -22.46
CA ASP A 139 2.33 -4.61 -23.50
C ASP A 139 1.24 -3.51 -23.50
N GLU A 140 0.20 -3.68 -24.32
CA GLU A 140 -0.91 -2.73 -24.45
C GLU A 140 -1.73 -2.59 -23.14
N GLU A 141 -1.74 -3.64 -22.31
CA GLU A 141 -2.41 -3.68 -21.00
C GLU A 141 -1.46 -3.26 -19.85
N ARG A 142 -0.26 -2.78 -20.19
CA ARG A 142 0.80 -2.37 -19.26
C ARG A 142 1.38 -3.52 -18.42
N TRP A 143 1.20 -4.77 -18.84
CA TRP A 143 1.90 -5.90 -18.24
C TRP A 143 3.36 -5.94 -18.68
N GLN A 144 4.21 -6.25 -17.71
CA GLN A 144 5.59 -6.67 -17.92
C GLN A 144 5.72 -8.13 -17.52
N TYR A 145 6.59 -8.87 -18.20
CA TYR A 145 6.72 -10.31 -18.09
C TYR A 145 8.13 -10.73 -17.72
N ALA A 146 8.25 -11.76 -16.88
CA ALA A 146 9.53 -12.31 -16.47
C ALA A 146 9.44 -13.82 -16.14
N VAL A 147 10.59 -14.46 -16.00
CA VAL A 147 10.70 -15.84 -15.52
C VAL A 147 10.49 -15.94 -14.01
N ASP A 148 10.76 -14.87 -13.26
CA ASP A 148 10.46 -14.82 -11.83
C ASP A 148 10.15 -13.36 -11.41
N PHE A 149 9.70 -13.16 -10.18
CA PHE A 149 9.43 -11.83 -9.65
C PHE A 149 10.72 -11.09 -9.27
N TYR A 150 11.39 -10.50 -10.26
CA TYR A 150 12.58 -9.69 -10.05
C TYR A 150 12.25 -8.26 -9.55
N LEU A 151 13.08 -7.71 -8.67
CA LEU A 151 13.02 -6.29 -8.30
C LEU A 151 13.63 -5.40 -9.38
N GLN A 152 14.64 -5.89 -10.10
CA GLN A 152 15.33 -5.14 -11.14
C GLN A 152 14.47 -5.02 -12.40
N ASP A 153 14.11 -3.79 -12.78
CA ASP A 153 13.25 -3.51 -13.95
C ASP A 153 13.81 -4.03 -15.27
N GLY A 154 15.13 -4.07 -15.42
CA GLY A 154 15.79 -4.57 -16.63
C GLY A 154 15.60 -6.07 -16.91
N LEU A 155 15.06 -6.84 -15.96
CA LEU A 155 14.75 -8.27 -16.11
C LEU A 155 13.31 -8.52 -16.55
N TRP A 156 12.56 -7.46 -16.84
CA TRP A 156 11.17 -7.51 -17.28
C TRP A 156 11.06 -7.14 -18.77
N GLY A 157 10.23 -7.88 -19.49
CA GLY A 157 10.01 -7.73 -20.94
C GLY A 157 8.54 -7.48 -21.29
N ARG A 158 8.28 -7.10 -22.54
CA ARG A 158 6.90 -6.92 -23.07
C ARG A 158 6.18 -8.24 -23.39
N GLY A 159 6.91 -9.33 -23.65
CA GLY A 159 6.33 -10.56 -24.19
C GLY A 159 6.13 -11.67 -23.15
N ALA A 160 4.99 -12.36 -23.21
CA ALA A 160 4.66 -13.47 -22.32
C ALA A 160 5.45 -14.78 -22.56
N GLY A 161 6.11 -14.94 -23.73
CA GLY A 161 6.76 -16.16 -24.24
C GLY A 161 7.12 -17.25 -23.22
N LEU A 162 8.38 -17.32 -22.78
CA LEU A 162 8.86 -18.24 -21.74
C LEU A 162 8.70 -17.68 -20.31
N CYS A 163 7.95 -16.58 -20.16
CA CYS A 163 7.78 -15.87 -18.90
C CYS A 163 6.55 -16.41 -18.18
N HIS A 164 6.63 -16.76 -16.90
CA HIS A 164 5.48 -17.26 -16.15
C HIS A 164 5.09 -16.39 -14.95
N CYS A 165 5.76 -15.27 -14.80
CA CYS A 165 5.38 -14.16 -13.94
C CYS A 165 5.03 -12.95 -14.81
N ARG A 166 4.05 -12.18 -14.38
CA ARG A 166 3.76 -10.85 -14.92
C ARG A 166 3.48 -9.86 -13.80
N ARG A 167 3.76 -8.58 -14.06
CA ARG A 167 3.40 -7.47 -13.17
C ARG A 167 2.87 -6.27 -13.94
N ARG A 168 2.03 -5.46 -13.31
CA ARG A 168 1.69 -4.11 -13.80
C ARG A 168 1.55 -3.14 -12.64
N LEU A 169 1.88 -1.88 -12.88
CA LEU A 169 1.93 -0.86 -11.84
C LEU A 169 0.59 -0.14 -11.75
N TRP A 170 0.07 -0.03 -10.54
CA TRP A 170 -1.10 0.76 -10.21
C TRP A 170 -0.68 1.95 -9.36
N ARG A 171 -1.36 3.08 -9.53
CA ARG A 171 -1.14 4.31 -8.77
C ARG A 171 -2.45 4.92 -8.33
N CYS A 172 -2.46 5.44 -7.10
CA CYS A 172 -3.54 6.25 -6.57
C CYS A 172 -2.96 7.45 -5.81
N LEU A 173 -3.65 8.59 -5.85
CA LEU A 173 -3.34 9.76 -5.04
C LEU A 173 -4.35 9.84 -3.90
N PHE A 174 -3.82 9.99 -2.68
CA PHE A 174 -4.59 10.24 -1.48
C PHE A 174 -4.34 11.67 -1.02
N LEU A 175 -5.41 12.34 -0.64
CA LEU A 175 -5.37 13.70 -0.13
C LEU A 175 -5.66 13.68 1.37
N GLN A 176 -4.86 14.39 2.15
CA GLN A 176 -5.16 14.53 3.57
C GLN A 176 -6.47 15.31 3.73
N ALA A 177 -7.37 14.79 4.57
CA ALA A 177 -8.57 15.49 4.96
C ALA A 177 -8.20 16.78 5.73
N PRO A 178 -8.98 17.87 5.56
CA PRO A 178 -8.75 19.12 6.27
C PRO A 178 -8.90 18.97 7.79
#